data_AF-A0A0K1F3H1-F1
#
_entry.id   AF-A0A0K1F3H1-F1
#
_cell.length_a   1.000
_cell.length_b   1.000
_cell.length_c   1.000
_cell.angle_alpha   90.00
_cell.angle_beta   90.00
_cell.angle_gamma   90.00
#
_symmetry.space_group_name_H-M   'P 1'
#
loop_
_entity.id
_entity.type
_entity.pdbx_description
1 polymer ?
#
loop_
_entity_poly.entity_id
_entity_poly.type
_entity_poly.pdbx_seq_one_letter_code
_entity_poly.pdbx_strand_id
1 'polypeptide(L)'
;MSLNDTPSSERTRIGFFGLRNAGKSSLVNAVCAQEVSVVSRISGTTTDPVRKSMELLPLGPVVIVDTPGIDDAGELGKRRVERARAELENCDIAVLVVDATRGWSPADRALAALAETCKVVRLTVWSKADLLDGETRRRLAGEPGALLVSARDGSGVNALKERLARLVRPQPPRPVVADLVGTGELVILVIPIDGSAPKGRLILPQQLVLRELLEAHAVGVCTRPEELSATMGRLGGRPRLVICDSQVFAEVARAVPRDVTLTSFSILMARHKGELAAYARGAKRLARLAGSSRVLISEGCTHHRQCQDIGTVKLPLWIEGYIGARPHFEFTSGAEFPHDPSGFDLVVHCGACMLGQREMARRIRACEGAGVPIINYGLAIAQMRGILTRSLEAFPGVGALFQAEGEGGDTS
;
A
#
# COMPACT_ATOMS: atom_id res chain seq x y z
N MET A 1 -10.73 -5.61 16.31
CA MET A 1 -11.11 -4.86 15.10
C MET A 1 -11.86 -5.83 14.20
N SER A 2 -12.93 -5.43 13.51
CA SER A 2 -13.62 -6.28 12.55
C SER A 2 -13.04 -6.05 11.14
N LEU A 3 -13.00 -7.07 10.29
CA LEU A 3 -12.61 -6.97 8.86
C LEU A 3 -13.26 -5.83 8.10
N ASN A 4 -14.50 -5.47 8.43
CA ASN A 4 -15.22 -4.39 7.77
C ASN A 4 -14.59 -3.02 8.03
N ASP A 5 -13.81 -2.89 9.11
CA ASP A 5 -13.15 -1.64 9.50
C ASP A 5 -11.73 -1.53 8.94
N THR A 6 -11.13 -2.64 8.47
CA THR A 6 -9.75 -2.63 7.93
C THR A 6 -9.75 -2.45 6.41
N PRO A 7 -9.16 -1.37 5.88
CA PRO A 7 -9.01 -1.14 4.45
C PRO A 7 -8.31 -2.31 3.74
N SER A 8 -8.68 -2.60 2.50
CA SER A 8 -8.04 -3.68 1.72
C SER A 8 -6.54 -3.48 1.48
N SER A 9 -6.05 -2.24 1.60
CA SER A 9 -4.64 -1.87 1.53
C SER A 9 -3.83 -2.24 2.78
N GLU A 10 -4.47 -2.46 3.92
CA GLU A 10 -3.83 -2.84 5.19
C GLU A 10 -3.91 -4.35 5.48
N ARG A 11 -4.58 -5.13 4.62
CA ARG A 11 -4.75 -6.57 4.81
C ARG A 11 -3.54 -7.33 4.27
N THR A 12 -3.09 -8.33 5.04
CA THR A 12 -2.02 -9.25 4.59
C THR A 12 -2.52 -10.06 3.40
N ARG A 13 -1.78 -10.03 2.28
CA ARG A 13 -2.07 -10.78 1.06
C ARG A 13 -1.39 -12.15 1.06
N ILE A 14 -2.18 -13.19 0.98
CA ILE A 14 -1.72 -14.58 0.93
C ILE A 14 -2.09 -15.17 -0.44
N GLY A 15 -1.10 -15.34 -1.32
CA GLY A 15 -1.29 -15.91 -2.65
C GLY A 15 -1.05 -17.41 -2.67
N PHE A 16 -1.94 -18.16 -3.34
CA PHE A 16 -1.78 -19.59 -3.58
C PHE A 16 -1.28 -19.82 -5.01
N PHE A 17 -0.10 -20.40 -5.15
CA PHE A 17 0.62 -20.58 -6.42
C PHE A 17 0.97 -22.05 -6.65
N GLY A 18 1.13 -22.45 -7.91
CA GLY A 18 1.45 -23.82 -8.31
C GLY A 18 0.83 -24.21 -9.65
N LEU A 19 1.13 -25.43 -10.11
CA LEU A 19 0.61 -25.98 -11.37
C LEU A 19 -0.91 -26.14 -11.40
N ARG A 20 -1.47 -26.25 -12.61
CA ARG A 20 -2.87 -26.64 -12.83
C ARG A 20 -3.11 -28.00 -12.20
N ASN A 21 -4.32 -28.14 -11.67
CA ASN A 21 -4.75 -29.36 -11.01
C ASN A 21 -3.92 -29.76 -9.77
N ALA A 22 -2.99 -28.92 -9.30
CA ALA A 22 -2.29 -29.12 -8.02
C ALA A 22 -3.21 -28.92 -6.80
N GLY A 23 -4.50 -28.61 -6.97
CA GLY A 23 -5.46 -28.49 -5.87
C GLY A 23 -5.51 -27.12 -5.18
N LYS A 24 -4.96 -26.06 -5.81
CA LYS A 24 -4.96 -24.68 -5.29
C LYS A 24 -6.34 -24.17 -4.90
N SER A 25 -7.27 -24.11 -5.85
CA SER A 25 -8.62 -23.59 -5.62
C SER A 25 -9.40 -24.41 -4.60
N SER A 26 -9.22 -25.74 -4.61
CA SER A 26 -9.80 -26.63 -3.59
C SER A 26 -9.26 -26.31 -2.20
N LEU A 27 -7.94 -26.09 -2.07
CA LEU A 27 -7.31 -25.73 -0.81
C LEU A 27 -7.72 -24.35 -0.33
N VAL A 28 -7.81 -23.36 -1.23
CA VAL A 28 -8.34 -22.02 -0.92
C VAL A 28 -9.77 -22.12 -0.40
N ASN A 29 -10.63 -22.93 -1.02
CA ASN A 29 -11.98 -23.19 -0.53
C ASN A 29 -11.95 -23.82 0.87
N ALA A 30 -11.14 -24.85 1.11
CA ALA A 30 -11.04 -25.54 2.39
C ALA A 30 -10.53 -24.62 3.52
N VAL A 31 -9.52 -23.79 3.25
CA VAL A 31 -9.00 -22.81 4.21
C VAL A 31 -10.06 -21.77 4.55
N CYS A 32 -10.83 -21.29 3.57
CA CYS A 32 -11.89 -20.31 3.81
C CYS A 32 -13.17 -20.89 4.44
N ALA A 33 -13.48 -22.17 4.25
CA ALA A 33 -14.77 -22.76 4.64
C ALA A 33 -14.84 -23.29 6.09
N GLN A 34 -13.70 -23.47 6.75
CA GLN A 34 -13.61 -23.95 8.14
C GLN A 34 -13.71 -22.77 9.13
N GLU A 35 -14.68 -22.78 10.07
CA GLU A 35 -14.90 -21.86 11.24
C GLU A 35 -14.32 -20.43 11.18
N VAL A 36 -14.27 -19.81 10.01
CA VAL A 36 -13.76 -18.45 9.85
C VAL A 36 -14.82 -17.63 9.17
N SER A 37 -15.09 -16.44 9.71
CA SER A 37 -16.00 -15.48 9.13
C SER A 37 -15.47 -15.03 7.76
N VAL A 38 -16.06 -15.54 6.67
CA VAL A 38 -15.78 -15.10 5.30
C VAL A 38 -16.60 -13.83 5.06
N VAL A 39 -15.92 -12.71 4.83
CA VAL A 39 -16.60 -11.40 4.87
C VAL A 39 -16.98 -10.85 3.49
N SER A 40 -16.45 -11.39 2.40
CA SER A 40 -16.99 -11.12 1.05
C SER A 40 -16.30 -11.95 -0.02
N ARG A 41 -17.01 -12.19 -1.14
CA ARG A 41 -16.43 -12.63 -2.40
C ARG A 41 -16.43 -11.44 -3.36
N ILE A 42 -15.28 -11.07 -3.89
CA ILE A 42 -15.19 -10.15 -5.03
C ILE A 42 -14.90 -11.02 -6.24
N SER A 43 -15.91 -11.24 -7.10
CA SER A 43 -15.74 -12.04 -8.30
C SER A 43 -15.00 -11.20 -9.35
N GLY A 44 -13.80 -11.66 -9.74
CA GLY A 44 -13.16 -11.24 -10.99
C GLY A 44 -13.75 -11.99 -12.18
N THR A 45 -13.34 -11.61 -13.39
CA THR A 45 -13.67 -12.38 -14.60
C THR A 45 -12.92 -13.73 -14.60
N THR A 46 -13.28 -14.66 -15.49
CA THR A 46 -12.70 -16.02 -15.60
C THR A 46 -11.18 -16.08 -15.84
N THR A 47 -10.53 -14.93 -16.02
CA THR A 47 -9.09 -14.76 -16.22
C THR A 47 -8.37 -14.04 -15.08
N ASP A 48 -9.10 -13.55 -14.07
CA ASP A 48 -8.55 -12.76 -12.96
C ASP A 48 -8.47 -13.59 -11.66
N PRO A 49 -7.43 -13.36 -10.83
CA PRO A 49 -7.28 -14.08 -9.58
C PRO A 49 -8.48 -13.84 -8.65
N VAL A 50 -9.01 -14.93 -8.08
CA VAL A 50 -10.17 -14.86 -7.16
C VAL A 50 -9.68 -14.42 -5.79
N ARG A 51 -10.28 -13.35 -5.25
CA ARG A 51 -9.91 -12.77 -3.95
C ARG A 51 -10.98 -13.04 -2.90
N LYS A 52 -10.55 -13.52 -1.73
CA LYS A 52 -11.42 -13.82 -0.59
C LYS A 52 -10.88 -13.15 0.67
N SER A 53 -11.70 -12.35 1.33
CA SER A 53 -11.31 -11.70 2.60
C SER A 53 -11.80 -12.53 3.79
N MET A 54 -10.92 -12.71 4.79
CA MET A 54 -11.22 -13.48 6.01
C MET A 54 -10.34 -13.03 7.18
N GLU A 55 -10.69 -13.43 8.41
CA GLU A 55 -9.88 -13.19 9.60
C GLU A 55 -9.11 -14.44 9.93
N LEU A 56 -7.78 -14.35 9.93
CA LEU A 56 -6.93 -15.45 10.30
C LEU A 56 -6.31 -15.16 11.66
N LEU A 57 -6.89 -15.66 12.74
CA LEU A 57 -6.34 -15.43 14.09
C LEU A 57 -5.02 -16.21 14.28
N PRO A 58 -4.01 -15.65 14.98
CA PRO A 58 -3.92 -14.28 15.51
C PRO A 58 -3.41 -13.22 14.50
N LEU A 59 -3.16 -13.58 13.24
CA LEU A 59 -2.64 -12.67 12.21
C LEU A 59 -3.59 -11.49 11.88
N GLY A 60 -4.90 -11.68 12.07
CA GLY A 60 -5.92 -10.66 11.85
C GLY A 60 -6.48 -10.68 10.41
N PRO A 61 -6.85 -9.53 9.83
CA PRO A 61 -7.54 -9.47 8.55
C PRO A 61 -6.60 -9.77 7.36
N VAL A 62 -6.96 -10.76 6.56
CA VAL A 62 -6.19 -11.22 5.39
C VAL A 62 -7.02 -11.24 4.11
N VAL A 63 -6.34 -11.17 2.97
CA VAL A 63 -6.91 -11.45 1.65
C VAL A 63 -6.20 -12.66 1.06
N ILE A 64 -6.97 -13.73 0.83
CA ILE A 64 -6.52 -14.91 0.11
C ILE A 64 -6.69 -14.66 -1.39
N VAL A 65 -5.63 -14.91 -2.16
CA VAL A 65 -5.60 -14.75 -3.61
C VAL A 65 -5.38 -16.12 -4.25
N ASP A 66 -6.39 -16.62 -4.97
CA ASP A 66 -6.25 -17.83 -5.78
C ASP A 66 -5.70 -17.45 -7.15
N THR A 67 -4.48 -17.91 -7.46
CA THR A 67 -3.83 -17.59 -8.74
C THR A 67 -4.09 -18.66 -9.79
N PRO A 68 -4.26 -18.30 -11.07
CA PRO A 68 -4.32 -19.27 -12.16
C PRO A 68 -3.10 -20.21 -12.16
N GLY A 69 -3.26 -21.43 -12.68
CA GLY A 69 -2.13 -22.34 -12.82
C GLY A 69 -1.08 -21.81 -13.79
N ILE A 70 0.20 -21.96 -13.44
CA ILE A 70 1.33 -21.39 -14.19
C ILE A 70 1.56 -22.05 -15.57
N ASP A 71 0.93 -23.20 -15.81
CA ASP A 71 1.00 -24.05 -17.01
C ASP A 71 -0.25 -23.95 -17.92
N ASP A 72 -1.11 -22.94 -17.75
CA ASP A 72 -2.28 -22.74 -18.63
C ASP A 72 -1.91 -22.41 -20.09
N ALA A 73 -2.70 -22.90 -21.06
CA ALA A 73 -2.36 -23.00 -22.48
C ALA A 73 -2.61 -21.70 -23.30
N GLY A 74 -1.62 -21.34 -24.15
CA GLY A 74 -1.66 -20.22 -25.13
C GLY A 74 -0.27 -19.59 -25.36
N GLU A 75 -0.01 -19.05 -26.56
CA GLU A 75 1.31 -18.81 -27.18
C GLU A 75 2.28 -17.79 -26.53
N LEU A 76 2.17 -17.46 -25.23
CA LEU A 76 3.04 -16.44 -24.61
C LEU A 76 3.62 -16.93 -23.28
N GLY A 77 4.67 -17.76 -23.36
CA GLY A 77 5.47 -18.21 -22.19
C GLY A 77 6.04 -17.07 -21.34
N LYS A 78 6.50 -15.97 -21.97
CA LYS A 78 7.05 -14.80 -21.27
C LYS A 78 6.00 -14.06 -20.43
N ARG A 79 4.82 -13.80 -21.00
CA ARG A 79 3.71 -13.13 -20.30
C ARG A 79 3.20 -13.92 -19.09
N ARG A 80 3.35 -15.27 -19.09
CA ARG A 80 3.01 -16.13 -17.94
C ARG A 80 3.94 -15.92 -16.75
N VAL A 81 5.26 -15.93 -17.00
CA VAL A 81 6.26 -15.69 -15.94
C VAL A 81 6.11 -14.28 -15.39
N GLU A 82 5.90 -13.29 -16.26
CA GLU A 82 5.68 -11.90 -15.85
C GLU A 82 4.44 -11.75 -14.96
N ARG A 83 3.34 -12.44 -15.28
CA ARG A 83 2.11 -12.39 -14.47
C ARG A 83 2.29 -13.08 -13.11
N ALA A 84 2.88 -14.27 -13.09
CA ALA A 84 3.17 -14.97 -11.84
C ALA A 84 4.12 -14.16 -10.94
N ARG A 85 5.14 -13.53 -11.55
CA ARG A 85 6.04 -12.60 -10.87
C ARG A 85 5.31 -11.39 -10.30
N ALA A 86 4.45 -10.75 -11.08
CA ALA A 86 3.68 -9.59 -10.62
C ALA A 86 2.77 -9.95 -9.43
N GLU A 87 2.11 -11.10 -9.46
CA GLU A 87 1.29 -11.58 -8.34
C GLU A 87 2.14 -11.92 -7.11
N LEU A 88 3.30 -12.57 -7.29
CA LEU A 88 4.24 -12.85 -6.20
C LEU A 88 4.77 -11.57 -5.55
N GLU A 89 5.19 -10.58 -6.35
CA GLU A 89 5.67 -9.28 -5.86
C GLU A 89 4.63 -8.54 -5.01
N ASN A 90 3.34 -8.82 -5.26
CA ASN A 90 2.20 -8.26 -4.54
C ASN A 90 1.77 -9.03 -3.28
N CYS A 91 2.32 -10.23 -3.04
CA CYS A 91 1.94 -11.07 -1.91
C CYS A 91 2.89 -10.88 -0.71
N ASP A 92 2.33 -10.90 0.50
CA ASP A 92 3.10 -10.98 1.74
C ASP A 92 3.58 -12.41 1.98
N ILE A 93 2.70 -13.39 1.71
CA ILE A 93 2.96 -14.82 1.82
C ILE A 93 2.62 -15.50 0.50
N ALA A 94 3.53 -16.33 -0.01
CA ALA A 94 3.30 -17.23 -1.12
C ALA A 94 3.15 -18.68 -0.63
N VAL A 95 1.96 -19.25 -0.78
CA VAL A 95 1.68 -20.66 -0.55
C VAL A 95 1.93 -21.41 -1.86
N LEU A 96 3.05 -22.12 -1.92
CA LEU A 96 3.40 -22.97 -3.05
C LEU A 96 2.74 -24.34 -2.87
N VAL A 97 1.75 -24.64 -3.70
CA VAL A 97 0.98 -25.88 -3.67
C VAL A 97 1.56 -26.88 -4.67
N VAL A 98 2.14 -27.95 -4.14
CA VAL A 98 2.71 -29.07 -4.91
C VAL A 98 1.79 -30.27 -4.77
N ASP A 99 1.48 -30.95 -5.87
CA ASP A 99 0.71 -32.19 -5.84
C ASP A 99 1.56 -33.31 -5.23
N ALA A 100 1.17 -33.82 -4.06
CA ALA A 100 1.94 -34.84 -3.35
C ALA A 100 2.06 -36.16 -4.11
N THR A 101 1.13 -36.44 -5.02
CA THR A 101 1.16 -37.66 -5.86
C THR A 101 2.18 -37.57 -7.00
N ARG A 102 2.58 -36.35 -7.37
CA ARG A 102 3.48 -36.09 -8.51
C ARG A 102 4.88 -35.65 -8.11
N GLY A 103 5.05 -35.12 -6.91
CA GLY A 103 6.35 -34.59 -6.49
C GLY A 103 6.65 -33.22 -7.11
N TRP A 104 7.88 -32.75 -6.91
CA TRP A 104 8.38 -31.51 -7.48
C TRP A 104 8.61 -31.62 -8.99
N SER A 105 7.95 -30.77 -9.78
CA SER A 105 8.28 -30.56 -11.18
C SER A 105 9.34 -29.46 -11.37
N PRO A 106 9.96 -29.35 -12.57
CA PRO A 106 10.81 -28.20 -12.91
C PRO A 106 10.09 -26.85 -12.78
N ALA A 107 8.79 -26.79 -13.09
CA ALA A 107 7.98 -25.58 -13.00
C ALA A 107 7.75 -25.16 -11.54
N ASP A 108 7.52 -26.13 -10.63
CA ASP A 108 7.39 -25.84 -9.20
C ASP A 108 8.70 -25.28 -8.63
N ARG A 109 9.85 -25.83 -9.05
CA ARG A 109 11.17 -25.34 -8.66
C ARG A 109 11.43 -23.91 -9.17
N ALA A 110 11.06 -23.62 -10.41
CA ALA A 110 11.16 -22.28 -10.97
C ALA A 110 10.32 -21.27 -10.19
N LEU A 111 9.10 -21.66 -9.80
CA LEU A 111 8.22 -20.81 -8.99
C LEU A 111 8.75 -20.60 -7.56
N ALA A 112 9.34 -21.63 -6.95
CA ALA A 112 10.01 -21.50 -5.66
C ALA A 112 11.20 -20.51 -5.72
N ALA A 113 12.04 -20.63 -6.75
CA ALA A 113 13.16 -19.72 -6.98
C ALA A 113 12.70 -18.28 -7.27
N LEU A 114 11.59 -18.12 -7.99
CA LEU A 114 10.99 -16.81 -8.25
C LEU A 114 10.49 -16.15 -6.95
N ALA A 115 9.82 -16.91 -6.07
CA ALA A 115 9.38 -16.40 -4.78
C ALA A 115 10.54 -15.94 -3.89
N GLU A 116 11.67 -16.67 -3.92
CA GLU A 116 12.91 -16.29 -3.23
C GLU A 116 13.52 -15.01 -3.81
N THR A 117 13.57 -14.90 -5.14
CA THR A 117 14.03 -13.70 -5.85
C THR A 117 13.19 -12.47 -5.49
N CYS A 118 11.87 -12.63 -5.39
CA CYS A 118 10.93 -11.58 -4.98
C CYS A 118 10.94 -11.30 -3.47
N LYS A 119 11.75 -12.01 -2.67
CA LYS A 119 11.83 -11.90 -1.20
C LYS A 119 10.46 -12.04 -0.53
N VAL A 120 9.65 -12.97 -1.03
CA VAL A 120 8.32 -13.28 -0.47
C VAL A 120 8.46 -14.43 0.52
N VAL A 121 7.73 -14.35 1.65
CA VAL A 121 7.71 -15.45 2.62
C VAL A 121 7.03 -16.65 1.97
N ARG A 122 7.78 -17.72 1.73
CA ARG A 122 7.28 -18.93 1.06
C ARG A 122 6.88 -20.00 2.07
N LEU A 123 5.69 -20.57 1.89
CA LEU A 123 5.25 -21.80 2.54
C LEU A 123 4.98 -22.86 1.49
N THR A 124 5.64 -24.02 1.58
CA THR A 124 5.36 -25.14 0.68
C THR A 124 4.33 -26.07 1.29
N VAL A 125 3.34 -26.44 0.49
CA VAL A 125 2.22 -27.28 0.87
C VAL A 125 2.06 -28.41 -0.13
N TRP A 126 2.01 -29.63 0.39
CA TRP A 126 1.82 -30.85 -0.38
C TRP A 126 0.34 -31.22 -0.37
N SER A 127 -0.36 -30.98 -1.47
CA SER A 127 -1.80 -31.22 -1.61
C SER A 127 -2.13 -32.68 -1.95
N LYS A 128 -3.41 -33.04 -1.85
CA LYS A 128 -3.93 -34.39 -2.15
C LYS A 128 -3.29 -35.49 -1.31
N ALA A 129 -2.93 -35.17 -0.06
CA ALA A 129 -2.30 -36.12 0.87
C ALA A 129 -3.20 -37.33 1.20
N ASP A 130 -4.50 -37.28 0.89
CA ASP A 130 -5.45 -38.39 0.99
C ASP A 130 -5.17 -39.52 -0.01
N LEU A 131 -4.45 -39.23 -1.10
CA LEU A 131 -4.12 -40.20 -2.15
C LEU A 131 -2.77 -40.90 -1.92
N LEU A 132 -2.04 -40.53 -0.87
CA LEU A 132 -0.71 -41.11 -0.60
C LEU A 132 -0.83 -42.45 0.11
N ASP A 133 0.04 -43.40 -0.27
CA ASP A 133 0.28 -44.59 0.55
C ASP A 133 1.02 -44.23 1.86
N GLY A 134 1.00 -45.17 2.81
CA GLY A 134 1.57 -44.94 4.15
C GLY A 134 3.09 -44.74 4.16
N GLU A 135 3.82 -45.28 3.19
CA GLU A 135 5.27 -45.12 3.08
C GLU A 135 5.64 -43.74 2.56
N THR A 136 5.05 -43.35 1.42
CA THR A 136 5.23 -42.05 0.78
C THR A 136 4.79 -40.92 1.70
N ARG A 137 3.69 -41.10 2.42
CA ARG A 137 3.22 -40.13 3.43
C ARG A 137 4.24 -39.91 4.53
N ARG A 138 4.84 -40.98 5.08
CA ARG A 138 5.89 -40.87 6.12
C ARG A 138 7.14 -40.20 5.58
N ARG A 139 7.56 -40.55 4.37
CA ARG A 139 8.73 -39.95 3.71
C ARG A 139 8.56 -38.44 3.53
N LEU A 140 7.46 -38.00 2.94
CA LEU A 140 7.19 -36.57 2.72
C LEU A 140 6.98 -35.81 4.03
N ALA A 141 6.33 -36.41 5.03
CA ALA A 141 6.16 -35.80 6.35
C ALA A 141 7.49 -35.59 7.09
N GLY A 142 8.51 -36.40 6.79
CA GLY A 142 9.86 -36.28 7.33
C GLY A 142 10.71 -35.17 6.69
N GLU A 143 10.27 -34.59 5.56
CA GLU A 143 10.99 -33.49 4.92
C GLU A 143 10.89 -32.20 5.76
N PRO A 144 12.01 -31.51 6.03
CA PRO A 144 12.01 -30.29 6.81
C PRO A 144 11.04 -29.24 6.25
N GLY A 145 10.04 -28.90 7.05
CA GLY A 145 9.06 -27.88 6.71
C GLY A 145 7.99 -28.32 5.71
N ALA A 146 7.90 -29.60 5.33
CA ALA A 146 6.78 -30.12 4.57
C ALA A 146 5.45 -29.99 5.35
N LEU A 147 4.39 -29.65 4.63
CA LEU A 147 3.04 -29.64 5.19
C LEU A 147 2.10 -30.40 4.26
N LEU A 148 1.71 -31.60 4.68
CA LEU A 148 0.77 -32.43 3.96
C LEU A 148 -0.66 -31.97 4.24
N VAL A 149 -1.44 -31.74 3.19
CA VAL A 149 -2.84 -31.32 3.29
C VAL A 149 -3.72 -32.06 2.30
N SER A 150 -4.98 -32.26 2.66
CA SER A 150 -6.02 -32.61 1.71
C SER A 150 -7.23 -31.70 1.89
N ALA A 151 -7.63 -31.08 0.78
CA ALA A 151 -8.86 -30.31 0.72
C ALA A 151 -10.11 -31.20 0.68
N ARG A 152 -9.96 -32.51 0.41
CA ARG A 152 -11.07 -33.46 0.29
C ARG A 152 -11.56 -33.94 1.65
N ASP A 153 -10.63 -34.35 2.52
CA ASP A 153 -10.94 -34.85 3.86
C ASP A 153 -10.68 -33.81 4.97
N GLY A 154 -10.08 -32.66 4.63
CA GLY A 154 -9.77 -31.57 5.56
C GLY A 154 -8.48 -31.75 6.36
N SER A 155 -7.78 -32.87 6.20
CA SER A 155 -6.53 -33.15 6.93
C SER A 155 -5.45 -32.10 6.63
N GLY A 156 -4.76 -31.64 7.67
CA GLY A 156 -3.68 -30.65 7.57
C GLY A 156 -4.12 -29.20 7.32
N VAL A 157 -5.40 -28.91 7.05
CA VAL A 157 -5.88 -27.55 6.78
C VAL A 157 -5.74 -26.62 8.00
N ASN A 158 -6.02 -27.10 9.21
CA ASN A 158 -5.82 -26.31 10.43
C ASN A 158 -4.34 -26.04 10.71
N ALA A 159 -3.48 -27.03 10.51
CA ALA A 159 -2.03 -26.84 10.60
C ALA A 159 -1.50 -25.83 9.57
N LEU A 160 -2.09 -25.78 8.36
CA LEU A 160 -1.82 -24.74 7.37
C LEU A 160 -2.19 -23.35 7.88
N LYS A 161 -3.38 -23.18 8.45
CA LYS A 161 -3.81 -21.90 9.03
C LYS A 161 -2.89 -21.44 10.15
N GLU A 162 -2.58 -22.32 11.09
CA GLU A 162 -1.67 -21.99 12.21
C GLU A 162 -0.29 -21.58 11.72
N ARG A 163 0.24 -22.29 10.71
CA ARG A 163 1.54 -21.97 10.14
C ARG A 163 1.52 -20.64 9.40
N LEU A 164 0.49 -20.39 8.60
CA LEU A 164 0.26 -19.08 7.96
C LEU A 164 0.22 -17.95 9.00
N ALA A 165 -0.50 -18.15 10.09
CA ALA A 165 -0.64 -17.13 11.13
C ALA A 165 0.66 -16.84 11.90
N ARG A 166 1.64 -17.75 11.87
CA ARG A 166 2.97 -17.59 12.51
C ARG A 166 4.06 -17.08 11.55
N LEU A 167 3.84 -17.15 10.23
CA LEU A 167 4.87 -16.86 9.22
C LEU A 167 5.14 -15.37 9.05
N VAL A 168 4.12 -14.54 9.20
CA VAL A 168 4.27 -13.09 9.19
C VAL A 168 4.15 -12.62 10.62
N ARG A 169 5.26 -12.14 11.18
CA ARG A 169 5.16 -11.30 12.37
C ARG A 169 4.55 -9.98 11.88
N PRO A 170 3.36 -9.57 12.37
CA PRO A 170 2.86 -8.24 12.08
C PRO A 170 3.95 -7.25 12.51
N GLN A 171 4.47 -6.45 11.57
CA GLN A 171 5.27 -5.31 11.97
C GLN A 171 4.33 -4.37 12.74
N PRO A 172 4.74 -3.83 13.89
CA PRO A 172 3.93 -2.84 14.56
C PRO A 172 3.65 -1.71 13.57
N PRO A 173 2.37 -1.33 13.35
CA PRO A 173 2.05 -0.26 12.44
C PRO A 173 2.78 1.01 12.90
N ARG A 174 3.36 1.76 11.96
CA ARG A 174 3.95 3.06 12.30
C ARG A 174 2.82 3.96 12.80
N PRO A 175 2.97 4.70 13.90
CA PRO A 175 1.92 5.61 14.33
C PRO A 175 1.62 6.63 13.23
N VAL A 176 0.35 6.93 13.04
CA VAL A 176 -0.10 8.02 12.18
C VAL A 176 0.30 9.35 12.81
N VAL A 177 -0.12 9.57 14.06
CA VAL A 177 0.04 10.83 14.81
C VAL A 177 0.37 10.61 16.29
N ALA A 178 0.14 9.40 16.84
CA ALA A 178 0.24 9.14 18.28
C ALA A 178 1.60 9.50 18.91
N ASP A 179 2.68 9.48 18.12
CA ASP A 179 4.03 9.83 18.57
C ASP A 179 4.40 11.31 18.37
N LEU A 180 3.46 12.13 17.87
CA LEU A 180 3.61 13.58 17.73
C LEU A 180 2.89 14.35 18.85
N VAL A 181 2.12 13.64 19.69
CA VAL A 181 1.19 14.23 20.67
C VAL A 181 1.30 13.52 22.02
N GLY A 182 1.03 14.26 23.08
CA GLY A 182 0.96 13.78 24.46
C GLY A 182 -0.45 13.83 25.05
N THR A 183 -0.60 13.24 26.23
CA THR A 183 -1.85 13.27 26.99
C THR A 183 -2.32 14.70 27.27
N GLY A 184 -3.57 14.99 26.96
CA GLY A 184 -4.19 16.31 27.14
C GLY A 184 -3.78 17.37 26.12
N GLU A 185 -2.83 17.08 25.22
CA GLU A 185 -2.43 18.05 24.20
C GLU A 185 -3.52 18.28 23.16
N LEU A 186 -3.66 19.54 22.76
CA LEU A 186 -4.68 19.98 21.82
C LEU A 186 -4.20 19.84 20.38
N VAL A 187 -5.00 19.20 19.54
CA VAL A 187 -4.74 19.03 18.11
C VAL A 187 -5.95 19.53 17.31
N ILE A 188 -5.71 20.41 16.33
CA ILE A 188 -6.78 20.92 15.47
C ILE A 188 -6.73 20.20 14.11
N LEU A 189 -7.85 19.61 13.71
CA LEU A 189 -8.06 18.99 12.42
C LEU A 189 -8.87 19.94 11.54
N VAL A 190 -8.24 20.50 10.51
CA VAL A 190 -8.89 21.39 9.55
C VAL A 190 -9.38 20.58 8.36
N ILE A 191 -10.69 20.38 8.29
CA ILE A 191 -11.35 19.48 7.35
C ILE A 191 -12.31 20.30 6.47
N PRO A 192 -12.01 20.49 5.18
CA PRO A 192 -12.95 21.13 4.27
C PRO A 192 -14.15 20.21 4.00
N ILE A 193 -15.30 20.80 3.65
CA ILE A 193 -16.43 20.05 3.11
C ILE A 193 -16.12 19.80 1.63
N ASP A 194 -15.58 18.63 1.34
CA ASP A 194 -15.34 18.20 -0.04
C ASP A 194 -16.58 17.44 -0.56
N GLY A 195 -17.17 17.90 -1.66
CA GLY A 195 -18.32 17.23 -2.29
C GLY A 195 -18.03 15.81 -2.77
N SER A 196 -16.75 15.45 -2.85
CA SER A 196 -16.25 14.11 -3.18
C SER A 196 -16.22 13.14 -2.00
N ALA A 197 -16.35 13.62 -0.76
CA ALA A 197 -16.40 12.77 0.42
C ALA A 197 -17.78 12.09 0.56
N PRO A 198 -17.84 10.80 0.94
CA PRO A 198 -19.11 10.10 1.10
C PRO A 198 -19.99 10.79 2.15
N LYS A 199 -21.25 11.09 1.78
CA LYS A 199 -22.21 11.76 2.67
C LYS A 199 -22.31 11.03 4.01
N GLY A 200 -22.18 11.79 5.10
CA GLY A 200 -22.30 11.28 6.47
C GLY A 200 -21.10 10.50 7.00
N ARG A 201 -19.93 10.57 6.33
CA ARG A 201 -18.70 9.87 6.79
C ARG A 201 -17.46 10.74 6.62
N LEU A 202 -16.52 10.62 7.56
CA LEU A 202 -15.16 11.15 7.41
C LEU A 202 -14.36 10.24 6.47
N ILE A 203 -13.34 10.79 5.80
CA ILE A 203 -12.41 9.95 5.02
C ILE A 203 -11.46 9.18 5.95
N LEU A 204 -10.93 8.06 5.47
CA LEU A 204 -10.07 7.16 6.27
C LEU A 204 -8.92 7.90 6.99
N PRO A 205 -8.13 8.80 6.35
CA PRO A 205 -7.07 9.51 7.04
C PRO A 205 -7.54 10.31 8.26
N GLN A 206 -8.74 10.91 8.19
CA GLN A 206 -9.33 11.68 9.30
C GLN A 206 -9.77 10.74 10.43
N GLN A 207 -10.36 9.60 10.09
CA GLN A 207 -10.77 8.59 11.07
C GLN A 207 -9.56 8.02 11.84
N LEU A 208 -8.49 7.67 11.12
CA LEU A 208 -7.27 7.13 11.73
C LEU A 208 -6.60 8.13 12.67
N VAL A 209 -6.46 9.40 12.25
CA VAL A 209 -5.92 10.45 13.10
C VAL A 209 -6.78 10.63 14.35
N LEU A 210 -8.10 10.80 14.21
CA LEU A 210 -8.99 10.98 15.37
C LEU A 210 -8.91 9.81 16.35
N ARG A 211 -8.87 8.58 15.83
CA ARG A 211 -8.74 7.38 16.65
C ARG A 211 -7.43 7.37 17.43
N GLU A 212 -6.30 7.60 16.77
CA GLU A 212 -5.00 7.62 17.45
C GLU A 212 -4.88 8.76 18.47
N LEU A 213 -5.50 9.92 18.21
CA LEU A 213 -5.55 10.99 19.21
C LEU A 213 -6.28 10.55 20.48
N LEU A 214 -7.41 9.84 20.34
CA LEU A 214 -8.14 9.30 21.49
C LEU A 214 -7.33 8.22 22.23
N GLU A 215 -6.65 7.33 21.50
CA GLU A 215 -5.77 6.30 22.06
C GLU A 215 -4.56 6.91 22.79
N ALA A 216 -4.07 8.06 22.33
CA ALA A 216 -3.00 8.83 22.99
C ALA A 216 -3.49 9.74 24.14
N HIS A 217 -4.80 9.73 24.44
CA HIS A 217 -5.45 10.64 25.39
C HIS A 217 -5.26 12.13 25.05
N ALA A 218 -5.08 12.46 23.77
CA ALA A 218 -5.01 13.83 23.26
C ALA A 218 -6.42 14.37 22.95
N VAL A 219 -6.53 15.70 22.82
CA VAL A 219 -7.79 16.39 22.52
C VAL A 219 -7.82 16.81 21.06
N GLY A 220 -8.61 16.10 20.25
CA GLY A 220 -8.86 16.45 18.84
C GLY A 220 -10.02 17.42 18.68
N VAL A 221 -9.80 18.54 17.97
CA VAL A 221 -10.84 19.52 17.61
C VAL A 221 -10.94 19.64 16.09
N CYS A 222 -12.10 19.31 15.54
CA CYS A 222 -12.36 19.46 14.11
C CYS A 222 -12.96 20.83 13.79
N THR A 223 -12.47 21.49 12.75
CA THR A 223 -12.97 22.77 12.24
C THR A 223 -12.90 22.80 10.72
N ARG A 224 -13.70 23.64 10.07
CA ARG A 224 -13.46 23.96 8.66
C ARG A 224 -12.42 25.09 8.53
N PRO A 225 -11.82 25.28 7.35
CA PRO A 225 -10.83 26.36 7.12
C PRO A 225 -11.35 27.73 7.56
N GLU A 226 -12.61 28.03 7.24
CA GLU A 226 -13.24 29.33 7.48
C GLU A 226 -13.40 29.63 8.98
N GLU A 227 -13.59 28.59 9.81
CA GLU A 227 -13.72 28.73 11.26
C GLU A 227 -12.41 28.59 12.02
N LEU A 228 -11.28 28.27 11.36
CA LEU A 228 -10.02 27.95 12.03
C LEU A 228 -9.57 29.05 13.01
N SER A 229 -9.57 30.30 12.57
CA SER A 229 -9.15 31.44 13.40
C SER A 229 -10.06 31.62 14.62
N ALA A 230 -11.37 31.48 14.44
CA ALA A 230 -12.35 31.57 15.53
C ALA A 230 -12.20 30.40 16.51
N THR A 231 -11.98 29.20 16.00
CA THR A 231 -11.73 27.99 16.80
C THR A 231 -10.47 28.15 17.65
N MET A 232 -9.36 28.60 17.07
CA MET A 232 -8.13 28.88 17.82
C MET A 232 -8.33 29.93 18.92
N GLY A 233 -9.13 30.98 18.65
CA GLY A 233 -9.45 32.00 19.66
C GLY A 233 -10.30 31.49 20.83
N ARG A 234 -11.14 30.48 20.62
CA ARG A 234 -12.05 29.92 21.65
C ARG A 234 -11.41 28.86 22.54
N LEU A 235 -10.38 28.17 22.07
CA LEU A 235 -9.81 27.01 22.77
C LEU A 235 -8.97 27.38 24.00
N GLY A 236 -8.69 28.66 24.26
CA GLY A 236 -8.03 29.14 25.49
C GLY A 236 -6.57 28.72 25.66
N GLY A 237 -6.03 27.94 24.73
CA GLY A 237 -4.65 27.43 24.71
C GLY A 237 -4.12 27.25 23.29
N ARG A 238 -2.80 27.19 23.14
CA ARG A 238 -2.17 26.96 21.84
C ARG A 238 -2.22 25.47 21.48
N PRO A 239 -2.66 25.09 20.27
CA PRO A 239 -2.60 23.71 19.84
C PRO A 239 -1.15 23.26 19.70
N ARG A 240 -0.88 22.01 20.08
CA ARG A 240 0.40 21.34 19.82
C ARG A 240 0.62 21.16 18.32
N LEU A 241 -0.43 20.76 17.62
CA LEU A 241 -0.38 20.35 16.23
C LEU A 241 -1.65 20.80 15.50
N VAL A 242 -1.48 21.29 14.27
CA VAL A 242 -2.57 21.48 13.32
C VAL A 242 -2.38 20.53 12.15
N ILE A 243 -3.43 19.81 11.79
CA ILE A 243 -3.46 18.86 10.67
C ILE A 243 -4.55 19.32 9.71
N CYS A 244 -4.23 19.51 8.43
CA CYS A 244 -5.23 19.94 7.45
C CYS A 244 -5.23 19.10 6.18
N ASP A 245 -6.27 19.28 5.36
CA ASP A 245 -6.27 18.78 3.99
C ASP A 245 -5.24 19.52 3.12
N SER A 246 -4.69 18.83 2.11
CA SER A 246 -3.67 19.41 1.22
C SER A 246 -4.22 20.51 0.32
N GLN A 247 -5.52 20.51 0.01
CA GLN A 247 -6.15 21.50 -0.86
C GLN A 247 -6.24 22.89 -0.22
N VAL A 248 -6.49 22.95 1.09
CA VAL A 248 -6.64 24.19 1.88
C VAL A 248 -5.35 24.57 2.61
N PHE A 249 -4.28 23.82 2.39
CA PHE A 249 -3.08 23.86 3.21
C PHE A 249 -2.39 25.23 3.21
N ALA A 250 -2.36 25.92 2.06
CA ALA A 250 -1.79 27.25 1.96
C ALA A 250 -2.57 28.31 2.76
N GLU A 251 -3.91 28.20 2.81
CA GLU A 251 -4.76 29.08 3.60
C GLU A 251 -4.57 28.84 5.09
N VAL A 252 -4.61 27.57 5.51
CA VAL A 252 -4.35 27.16 6.90
C VAL A 252 -2.97 27.63 7.36
N ALA A 253 -1.94 27.46 6.53
CA ALA A 253 -0.58 27.87 6.88
C ALA A 253 -0.43 29.37 7.17
N ARG A 254 -1.28 30.23 6.56
CA ARG A 254 -1.29 31.68 6.86
C ARG A 254 -1.98 31.99 8.19
N ALA A 255 -3.01 31.23 8.55
CA ALA A 255 -3.76 31.42 9.79
C ALA A 255 -3.03 30.83 11.02
N VAL A 256 -2.24 29.77 10.84
CA VAL A 256 -1.56 29.07 11.95
C VAL A 256 -0.20 29.72 12.26
N PRO A 257 0.04 30.18 13.51
CA PRO A 257 1.32 30.76 13.95
C PRO A 257 2.53 29.85 13.67
N ARG A 258 3.69 30.45 13.39
CA ARG A 258 4.90 29.71 12.95
C ARG A 258 5.46 28.73 13.98
N ASP A 259 5.27 29.01 15.26
CA ASP A 259 5.70 28.17 16.38
C ASP A 259 4.78 26.95 16.60
N VAL A 260 3.60 26.93 15.98
CA VAL A 260 2.69 25.79 16.01
C VAL A 260 3.06 24.81 14.89
N THR A 261 3.31 23.55 15.28
CA THR A 261 3.57 22.47 14.33
C THR A 261 2.36 22.30 13.42
N LEU A 262 2.62 22.23 12.11
CA LEU A 262 1.60 22.17 11.08
C LEU A 262 1.97 21.06 10.09
N THR A 263 1.05 20.15 9.80
CA THR A 263 1.23 19.12 8.78
C THR A 263 -0.10 18.81 8.08
N SER A 264 -0.12 17.84 7.17
CA SER A 264 -1.36 17.40 6.50
C SER A 264 -1.67 15.93 6.73
N PHE A 265 -2.94 15.57 6.54
CA PHE A 265 -3.37 14.17 6.52
C PHE A 265 -2.56 13.35 5.50
N SER A 266 -2.28 13.89 4.31
CA SER A 266 -1.53 13.19 3.25
C SER A 266 -0.08 12.89 3.64
N ILE A 267 0.59 13.81 4.34
CA ILE A 267 1.97 13.64 4.83
C ILE A 267 2.02 12.61 5.97
N LEU A 268 1.06 12.68 6.91
CA LEU A 268 0.93 11.67 7.97
C LEU A 268 0.68 10.27 7.39
N MET A 269 -0.18 10.16 6.38
CA MET A 269 -0.43 8.88 5.70
C MET A 269 0.82 8.36 4.97
N ALA A 270 1.56 9.23 4.27
CA ALA A 270 2.81 8.84 3.62
C ALA A 270 3.84 8.33 4.64
N ARG A 271 3.89 8.94 5.83
CA ARG A 271 4.76 8.48 6.93
C ARG A 271 4.32 7.14 7.49
N HIS A 272 3.03 7.01 7.79
CA HIS A 272 2.41 5.79 8.32
C HIS A 272 2.70 4.59 7.40
N LYS A 273 2.57 4.77 6.08
CA LYS A 273 2.87 3.74 5.08
C LYS A 273 4.37 3.51 4.85
N GLY A 274 5.20 4.44 5.31
CA GLY A 274 6.65 4.38 5.25
C GLY A 274 7.28 4.90 3.96
N GLU A 275 6.55 5.74 3.26
CA GLU A 275 6.87 6.24 1.92
C GLU A 275 7.41 7.68 1.97
N LEU A 276 7.21 8.38 3.11
CA LEU A 276 7.46 9.82 3.24
C LEU A 276 8.89 10.23 2.85
N ALA A 277 9.91 9.47 3.24
CA ALA A 277 11.30 9.80 2.91
C ALA A 277 11.56 9.77 1.39
N ALA A 278 11.05 8.76 0.68
CA ALA A 278 11.17 8.69 -0.77
C ALA A 278 10.44 9.85 -1.45
N TYR A 279 9.22 10.17 -1.00
CA TYR A 279 8.47 11.30 -1.55
C TYR A 279 9.08 12.66 -1.27
N ALA A 280 9.69 12.85 -0.10
CA ALA A 280 10.39 14.08 0.24
C ALA A 280 11.57 14.32 -0.72
N ARG A 281 12.36 13.27 -1.02
CA ARG A 281 13.41 13.36 -2.05
C ARG A 281 12.87 13.74 -3.42
N GLY A 282 11.76 13.10 -3.83
CA GLY A 282 11.08 13.41 -5.09
C GLY A 282 10.57 14.85 -5.21
N ALA A 283 10.21 15.50 -4.10
CA ALA A 283 9.71 16.87 -4.10
C ALA A 283 10.70 17.91 -4.63
N LYS A 284 12.01 17.71 -4.45
CA LYS A 284 13.00 18.62 -5.03
C LYS A 284 13.09 18.54 -6.53
N ARG A 285 12.88 17.34 -7.10
CA ARG A 285 12.89 17.15 -8.55
C ARG A 285 11.78 17.94 -9.22
N LEU A 286 10.64 18.11 -8.57
CA LEU A 286 9.50 18.87 -9.10
C LEU A 286 9.87 20.31 -9.49
N ALA A 287 10.69 20.99 -8.67
CA ALA A 287 11.14 22.36 -8.94
C ALA A 287 12.20 22.48 -10.04
N ARG A 288 12.80 21.35 -10.45
CA ARG A 288 13.86 21.28 -11.46
C ARG A 288 13.38 20.73 -12.81
N LEU A 289 12.07 20.50 -12.98
CA LEU A 289 11.51 20.06 -14.25
C LEU A 289 11.56 21.16 -15.29
N ALA A 290 11.66 20.77 -16.56
CA ALA A 290 11.62 21.64 -17.72
C ALA A 290 10.50 21.20 -18.69
N GLY A 291 10.24 21.98 -19.74
CA GLY A 291 9.25 21.61 -20.76
C GLY A 291 9.59 20.33 -21.53
N SER A 292 10.87 19.94 -21.58
CA SER A 292 11.32 18.67 -22.16
C SER A 292 11.17 17.47 -21.22
N SER A 293 10.86 17.70 -19.94
CA SER A 293 10.79 16.61 -18.95
C SER A 293 9.63 15.67 -19.22
N ARG A 294 9.82 14.39 -18.92
CA ARG A 294 8.77 13.37 -18.97
C ARG A 294 8.27 13.04 -17.57
N VAL A 295 6.99 13.23 -17.31
CA VAL A 295 6.37 13.03 -15.99
C VAL A 295 5.33 11.93 -16.08
N LEU A 296 5.49 10.88 -15.28
CA LEU A 296 4.49 9.82 -15.15
C LEU A 296 3.55 10.15 -13.98
N ILE A 297 2.27 10.32 -14.27
CA ILE A 297 1.22 10.43 -13.26
C ILE A 297 0.54 9.07 -13.10
N SER A 298 0.60 8.49 -11.90
CA SER A 298 0.14 7.12 -11.67
C SER A 298 -0.88 7.01 -10.55
N GLU A 299 -1.96 6.27 -10.82
CA GLU A 299 -3.02 6.01 -9.86
C GLU A 299 -3.10 4.53 -9.49
N GLY A 300 -3.22 4.24 -8.19
CA GLY A 300 -3.35 2.88 -7.69
C GLY A 300 -4.72 2.23 -7.87
N CYS A 301 -5.68 2.91 -8.51
CA CYS A 301 -7.03 2.40 -8.70
C CYS A 301 -7.52 2.61 -10.14
N THR A 302 -8.34 1.68 -10.62
CA THR A 302 -9.05 1.77 -11.89
C THR A 302 -10.47 2.26 -11.58
N HIS A 303 -10.67 3.57 -11.50
CA HIS A 303 -12.00 4.15 -11.31
C HIS A 303 -12.33 5.08 -12.48
N HIS A 304 -13.63 5.31 -12.68
CA HIS A 304 -14.09 6.17 -13.77
C HIS A 304 -13.68 7.61 -13.48
N ARG A 305 -12.74 8.13 -14.29
CA ARG A 305 -12.22 9.50 -14.18
C ARG A 305 -13.36 10.48 -14.46
N GLN A 306 -13.73 11.27 -13.45
CA GLN A 306 -14.77 12.29 -13.59
C GLN A 306 -14.19 13.57 -14.21
N CYS A 307 -15.07 14.43 -14.72
CA CYS A 307 -14.67 15.76 -15.18
C CYS A 307 -14.04 16.55 -14.02
N GLN A 308 -12.86 17.15 -14.24
CA GLN A 308 -12.01 17.80 -13.22
C GLN A 308 -11.30 16.88 -12.21
N ASP A 309 -10.97 15.65 -12.61
CA ASP A 309 -10.12 14.76 -11.84
C ASP A 309 -8.78 15.39 -11.44
N ILE A 310 -8.34 15.11 -10.21
CA ILE A 310 -7.09 15.65 -9.65
C ILE A 310 -5.91 15.13 -10.46
N GLY A 311 -5.85 13.81 -10.71
CA GLY A 311 -4.69 13.19 -11.34
C GLY A 311 -4.49 13.61 -12.78
N THR A 312 -5.56 13.64 -13.56
CA THR A 312 -5.47 13.87 -15.01
C THR A 312 -5.69 15.31 -15.47
N VAL A 313 -6.25 16.18 -14.63
CA VAL A 313 -6.55 17.57 -15.00
C VAL A 313 -5.87 18.57 -14.06
N LYS A 314 -6.23 18.57 -12.77
CA LYS A 314 -5.79 19.65 -11.86
C LYS A 314 -4.29 19.60 -11.59
N LEU A 315 -3.75 18.41 -11.35
CA LEU A 315 -2.35 18.23 -11.00
C LEU A 315 -1.40 18.58 -12.15
N PRO A 316 -1.61 18.13 -13.41
CA PRO A 316 -0.85 18.63 -14.56
C PRO A 316 -0.84 20.15 -14.64
N LEU A 317 -2.01 20.80 -14.54
CA LEU A 317 -2.11 22.27 -14.60
C LEU A 317 -1.36 22.96 -13.46
N TRP A 318 -1.40 22.40 -12.25
CA TRP A 318 -0.63 22.94 -11.12
C TRP A 318 0.87 22.76 -11.31
N ILE A 319 1.32 21.64 -11.87
CA ILE A 319 2.73 21.41 -12.20
C ILE A 319 3.17 22.41 -13.27
N GLU A 320 2.41 22.56 -14.35
CA GLU A 320 2.68 23.53 -15.43
C GLU A 320 2.80 24.95 -14.87
N GLY A 321 1.84 25.37 -14.04
CA GLY A 321 1.85 26.69 -13.41
C GLY A 321 3.00 26.89 -12.42
N TYR A 322 3.43 25.84 -11.72
CA TYR A 322 4.54 25.91 -10.76
C TYR A 322 5.90 26.03 -11.45
N ILE A 323 6.13 25.28 -12.54
CA ILE A 323 7.42 25.28 -13.24
C ILE A 323 7.48 26.31 -14.38
N GLY A 324 6.35 26.88 -14.79
CA GLY A 324 6.27 27.85 -15.88
C GLY A 324 6.47 27.25 -17.28
N ALA A 325 6.35 25.93 -17.43
CA ALA A 325 6.56 25.19 -18.67
C ALA A 325 5.66 23.95 -18.72
N ARG A 326 5.46 23.39 -19.91
CA ARG A 326 4.62 22.20 -20.13
C ARG A 326 5.46 20.95 -20.39
N PRO A 327 5.63 20.05 -19.40
CA PRO A 327 6.32 18.79 -19.59
C PRO A 327 5.43 17.79 -20.34
N HIS A 328 6.02 16.67 -20.78
CA HIS A 328 5.29 15.56 -21.38
C HIS A 328 4.71 14.65 -20.29
N PHE A 329 3.38 14.61 -20.17
CA PHE A 329 2.68 13.77 -19.19
C PHE A 329 2.28 12.42 -19.77
N GLU A 330 2.53 11.35 -19.02
CA GLU A 330 1.97 10.01 -19.26
C GLU A 330 1.17 9.57 -18.05
N PHE A 331 0.15 8.73 -18.27
CA PHE A 331 -0.82 8.35 -17.24
C PHE A 331 -0.96 6.84 -17.14
N THR A 332 -0.92 6.31 -15.92
CA THR A 332 -1.19 4.89 -15.64
C THR A 332 -2.22 4.74 -14.52
N SER A 333 -2.95 3.63 -14.53
CA SER A 333 -3.95 3.33 -13.50
C SER A 333 -3.93 1.87 -13.06
N GLY A 334 -4.34 1.61 -11.82
CA GLY A 334 -4.39 0.26 -11.28
C GLY A 334 -3.04 -0.46 -11.37
N ALA A 335 -3.00 -1.58 -12.10
CA ALA A 335 -1.82 -2.43 -12.25
C ALA A 335 -0.88 -2.02 -13.41
N GLU A 336 -1.16 -0.92 -14.10
CA GLU A 336 -0.41 -0.46 -15.30
C GLU A 336 0.91 0.25 -14.97
N PHE A 337 1.31 0.33 -13.69
CA PHE A 337 2.59 0.94 -13.33
C PHE A 337 3.75 0.19 -14.00
N PRO A 338 4.68 0.89 -14.68
CA PRO A 338 5.75 0.23 -15.42
C PRO A 338 6.68 -0.54 -14.50
N HIS A 339 7.12 -1.73 -14.93
CA HIS A 339 8.14 -2.48 -14.20
C HIS A 339 9.48 -1.74 -14.18
N ASP A 340 9.79 -1.03 -15.26
CA ASP A 340 10.96 -0.17 -15.38
C ASP A 340 10.50 1.26 -15.71
N PRO A 341 10.52 2.19 -14.74
CA PRO A 341 10.17 3.59 -14.98
C PRO A 341 11.31 4.39 -15.62
N SER A 342 12.40 3.75 -16.07
CA SER A 342 13.49 4.42 -16.77
C SER A 342 12.98 5.26 -17.94
N GLY A 343 13.48 6.50 -18.04
CA GLY A 343 13.07 7.46 -19.08
C GLY A 343 12.03 8.48 -18.64
N PHE A 344 11.52 8.39 -17.41
CA PHE A 344 10.80 9.49 -16.75
C PHE A 344 11.74 10.32 -15.88
N ASP A 345 11.48 11.62 -15.79
CA ASP A 345 12.19 12.55 -14.92
C ASP A 345 11.61 12.64 -13.52
N LEU A 346 10.32 12.31 -13.39
CA LEU A 346 9.58 12.30 -12.13
C LEU A 346 8.36 11.39 -12.26
N VAL A 347 8.11 10.59 -11.22
CA VAL A 347 6.84 9.90 -11.02
C VAL A 347 6.02 10.64 -9.97
N VAL A 348 4.78 10.97 -10.30
CA VAL A 348 3.82 11.57 -9.38
C VAL A 348 2.69 10.57 -9.13
N HIS A 349 2.66 9.98 -7.94
CA HIS A 349 1.75 8.89 -7.59
C HIS A 349 0.58 9.39 -6.72
N CYS A 350 -0.60 8.80 -6.85
CA CYS A 350 -1.70 9.11 -5.93
C CYS A 350 -1.41 8.62 -4.50
N GLY A 351 -2.27 8.91 -3.53
CA GLY A 351 -2.14 8.45 -2.14
C GLY A 351 -2.22 6.92 -1.94
N ALA A 352 -2.39 6.15 -3.02
CA ALA A 352 -2.35 4.69 -3.03
C ALA A 352 -3.36 4.05 -2.05
N CYS A 353 -4.55 4.64 -1.87
CA CYS A 353 -5.54 4.15 -0.90
C CYS A 353 -6.01 2.70 -1.18
N MET A 354 -5.96 2.27 -2.44
CA MET A 354 -6.38 0.93 -2.89
C MET A 354 -5.21 -0.06 -3.05
N LEU A 355 -3.95 0.38 -2.89
CA LEU A 355 -2.77 -0.48 -3.02
C LEU A 355 -2.30 -0.94 -1.65
N GLY A 356 -1.84 -2.19 -1.57
CA GLY A 356 -1.17 -2.70 -0.38
C GLY A 356 0.24 -2.12 -0.22
N GLN A 357 0.77 -2.18 1.00
CA GLN A 357 2.11 -1.65 1.32
C GLN A 357 3.22 -2.28 0.45
N ARG A 358 3.17 -3.59 0.18
CA ARG A 358 4.18 -4.25 -0.68
C ARG A 358 4.18 -3.76 -2.12
N GLU A 359 3.00 -3.54 -2.69
CA GLU A 359 2.87 -3.03 -4.06
C GLU A 359 3.39 -1.59 -4.16
N MET A 360 3.03 -0.71 -3.22
CA MET A 360 3.57 0.65 -3.25
C MET A 360 5.08 0.67 -3.01
N ALA A 361 5.58 -0.15 -2.06
CA ALA A 361 7.01 -0.30 -1.82
C ALA A 361 7.76 -0.87 -3.06
N ARG A 362 7.11 -1.75 -3.84
CA ARG A 362 7.65 -2.24 -5.11
C ARG A 362 7.77 -1.11 -6.14
N ARG A 363 6.74 -0.28 -6.31
CA ARG A 363 6.78 0.89 -7.20
C ARG A 363 7.90 1.86 -6.81
N ILE A 364 8.03 2.16 -5.51
CA ILE A 364 9.11 3.00 -4.99
C ILE A 364 10.48 2.38 -5.29
N ARG A 365 10.68 1.08 -5.04
CA ARG A 365 11.94 0.40 -5.37
C ARG A 365 12.26 0.38 -6.86
N ALA A 366 11.24 0.26 -7.73
CA ALA A 366 11.43 0.33 -9.18
C ALA A 366 11.92 1.73 -9.59
N CYS A 367 11.33 2.78 -9.03
CA CYS A 367 11.78 4.16 -9.18
C CYS A 367 13.22 4.36 -8.68
N GLU A 368 13.53 3.92 -7.46
CA GLU A 368 14.88 4.04 -6.88
C GLU A 368 15.93 3.28 -7.71
N GLY A 369 15.59 2.06 -8.17
CA GLY A 369 16.47 1.25 -9.02
C GLY A 369 16.74 1.86 -10.40
N ALA A 370 15.78 2.62 -10.93
CA ALA A 370 15.92 3.36 -12.19
C ALA A 370 16.51 4.77 -12.02
N GLY A 371 16.79 5.21 -10.77
CA GLY A 371 17.21 6.58 -10.49
C GLY A 371 16.14 7.64 -10.77
N VAL A 372 14.87 7.24 -10.83
CA VAL A 372 13.74 8.12 -11.13
C VAL A 372 13.07 8.57 -9.83
N PRO A 373 13.05 9.87 -9.48
CA PRO A 373 12.41 10.32 -8.27
C PRO A 373 10.90 10.08 -8.29
N ILE A 374 10.32 9.79 -7.14
CA ILE A 374 8.87 9.59 -6.96
C ILE A 374 8.35 10.50 -5.85
N ILE A 375 7.17 11.08 -6.06
CA ILE A 375 6.44 11.89 -5.09
C ILE A 375 4.96 11.54 -5.12
N ASN A 376 4.22 11.75 -4.02
CA ASN A 376 2.77 11.63 -4.05
C ASN A 376 2.05 12.97 -4.30
N TYR A 377 0.75 12.92 -4.61
CA TYR A 377 -0.07 14.12 -4.84
C TYR A 377 -0.01 15.12 -3.68
N GLY A 378 -0.12 14.62 -2.44
CA GLY A 378 -0.13 15.48 -1.25
C GLY A 378 1.16 16.28 -1.07
N LEU A 379 2.32 15.63 -1.22
CA LEU A 379 3.62 16.29 -1.13
C LEU A 379 3.89 17.18 -2.35
N ALA A 380 3.43 16.79 -3.54
CA ALA A 380 3.53 17.64 -4.73
C ALA A 380 2.75 18.95 -4.53
N ILE A 381 1.52 18.87 -4.04
CA ILE A 381 0.70 20.05 -3.73
C ILE A 381 1.39 20.90 -2.65
N ALA A 382 1.89 20.28 -1.57
CA ALA A 382 2.61 21.01 -0.52
C ALA A 382 3.88 21.70 -1.03
N GLN A 383 4.62 21.08 -1.94
CA GLN A 383 5.79 21.66 -2.57
C GLN A 383 5.42 22.85 -3.46
N MET A 384 4.46 22.67 -4.37
CA MET A 384 4.02 23.72 -5.30
C MET A 384 3.43 24.95 -4.59
N ARG A 385 2.88 24.75 -3.39
CA ARG A 385 2.34 25.82 -2.54
C ARG A 385 3.37 26.43 -1.59
N GLY A 386 4.62 25.96 -1.60
CA GLY A 386 5.73 26.53 -0.82
C GLY A 386 5.66 26.24 0.69
N ILE A 387 4.99 25.16 1.08
CA ILE A 387 4.73 24.84 2.50
C ILE A 387 5.35 23.51 2.95
N LEU A 388 5.85 22.68 2.03
CA LEU A 388 6.39 21.36 2.34
C LEU A 388 7.48 21.40 3.43
N THR A 389 8.39 22.39 3.38
CA THR A 389 9.44 22.55 4.39
C THR A 389 8.86 22.62 5.80
N ARG A 390 7.88 23.51 6.02
CA ARG A 390 7.20 23.66 7.32
C ARG A 390 6.51 22.36 7.72
N SER A 391 5.87 21.69 6.77
CA SER A 391 5.14 20.45 7.03
C SER A 391 6.03 19.28 7.45
N LEU A 392 7.29 19.27 7.01
CA LEU A 392 8.29 18.25 7.34
C LEU A 392 9.03 18.54 8.65
N GLU A 393 8.86 19.71 9.28
CA GLU A 393 9.42 20.02 10.61
C GLU A 393 8.87 19.09 11.69
N ALA A 394 7.64 18.58 11.51
CA ALA A 394 7.06 17.54 12.35
C ALA A 394 7.86 16.21 12.31
N PHE A 395 8.76 16.03 11.34
CA PHE A 395 9.52 14.81 11.10
C PHE A 395 11.01 15.11 10.89
N PRO A 396 11.78 15.46 11.94
CA PRO A 396 13.13 16.01 11.82
C PRO A 396 14.08 15.17 10.94
N GLY A 397 14.01 13.84 11.03
CA GLY A 397 14.84 12.96 10.20
C GLY A 397 14.54 13.08 8.69
N VAL A 398 13.26 13.22 8.32
CA VAL A 398 12.87 13.46 6.92
C VAL A 398 13.12 14.91 6.52
N GLY A 399 12.88 15.86 7.41
CA GLY A 399 13.19 17.27 7.19
C GLY A 399 14.67 17.48 6.84
N ALA A 400 15.59 16.85 7.59
CA ALA A 400 17.02 16.91 7.31
C ALA A 400 17.38 16.29 5.95
N LEU A 401 16.82 15.12 5.60
CA LEU A 401 16.96 14.52 4.27
C LEU A 401 16.48 15.47 3.16
N PHE A 402 15.32 16.09 3.38
CA PHE A 402 14.77 17.07 2.46
C PHE A 402 15.60 18.35 2.41
N GLN A 403 16.46 18.70 3.36
CA GLN A 403 17.36 19.85 3.22
C GLN A 403 18.67 19.46 2.51
N ALA A 404 19.29 18.35 2.89
CA ALA A 404 20.60 17.91 2.39
C ALA A 404 20.68 17.75 0.86
N GLU A 405 19.63 17.26 0.19
CA GLU A 405 19.63 17.10 -1.28
C GLU A 405 19.63 18.42 -2.09
N GLY A 406 19.68 19.56 -1.40
CA GLY A 406 19.64 20.90 -2.00
C GLY A 406 21.03 21.47 -2.21
N GLU A 407 21.99 21.04 -1.40
CA GLU A 407 23.36 21.57 -1.38
C GLU A 407 24.30 20.78 -2.29
N GLY A 408 23.97 19.53 -2.66
CA GLY A 408 24.83 18.65 -3.45
C GLY A 408 24.74 18.78 -4.98
N GLY A 409 24.19 19.88 -5.50
CA GLY A 409 23.93 20.06 -6.95
C GLY A 409 24.75 21.13 -7.67
N ASP A 410 25.66 21.82 -6.97
CA ASP A 410 26.36 23.00 -7.51
C ASP A 410 27.89 22.89 -7.43
N THR A 411 28.42 21.67 -7.42
CA THR A 411 29.86 21.41 -7.54
C THR A 411 30.14 20.31 -8.57
N SER A 412 30.08 20.66 -9.84
CA SER A 412 30.97 20.20 -10.91
C SER A 412 30.60 20.83 -12.24
#